data_AF-A0A2Y9NIL7-F1
#
_entry.id   AF-A0A2Y9NIL7-F1
#
_cell.length_a   1.000
_cell.length_b   1.000
_cell.length_c   1.000
_cell.angle_alpha   90.00
_cell.angle_beta   90.00
_cell.angle_gamma   90.00
#
_symmetry.space_group_name_H-M   'P 1'
#
loop_
_entity.id
_entity.type
_entity.pdbx_description
1 polymer ?
#
loop_
_entity_poly.entity_id
_entity_poly.type
_entity_poly.pdbx_seq_one_letter_code
_entity_poly.pdbx_strand_id
1 'polypeptide(L)'
;MARPPPLGELPPGYTPPARSAAPQILAGSLQAPLWLRAYFQGLLFSLGCGIQRHCGKVLFLGLLAFGALALGLRVAIIETDLEQLWVEAGSRVSQELQYTKEKLGEEAAYTSQMLIQTPRQEGENVLTPEALGLHLQAALTASKVQVSLYGKSWDLNKICYKSGVPLIENGMIERMIEKLFPCVILTPIDCFWEGAKLQGGSAYLPGRPDIQWTNLDPEQLLEELGPFASLEGFRELLDKAQVGQAYVGRPCLHPDDLHCPSSAPNHHSRQAPNVAQELSGGCHGFSHKFMHWQEELLLGGMARDPQGQLLRAEALQSTFLLMSPRQLYEHFRGDYQTHDIGWSEEQASTVLQAWQRRFVQLAQEALPGNASQQIHAFSSTTLDDILHAFSEVSAARVVGGYLLMLAYACVTMLRWDCAQSQGAVGLAGVLLVALAVASGLGLCALLGIAFNAATTQVHQDCGADLGADGPGCPVPPAARPVPLQVLPFLALGIGVDDIFLLAHAFTEAPPGTPLQVRPRPPAWAHLRQCCVGAQSLLV
;
A
#
# COMPACT_ATOMS: atom_id res chain seq x y z
N MET A 1 37.47 -60.67 -30.10
CA MET A 1 36.09 -60.72 -30.64
C MET A 1 35.20 -59.80 -29.80
N ALA A 2 34.06 -59.38 -30.35
CA ALA A 2 33.02 -58.54 -29.72
C ALA A 2 33.34 -57.03 -29.53
N ARG A 3 32.26 -56.24 -29.37
CA ARG A 3 32.12 -54.78 -29.68
C ARG A 3 31.89 -53.91 -28.42
N PRO A 4 31.97 -52.57 -28.54
CA PRO A 4 31.79 -51.60 -27.43
C PRO A 4 30.36 -50.98 -27.35
N PRO A 5 30.06 -50.24 -26.26
CA PRO A 5 29.04 -49.18 -26.20
C PRO A 5 29.66 -47.80 -25.77
N PRO A 6 28.94 -46.65 -25.67
CA PRO A 6 29.17 -45.55 -26.63
C PRO A 6 29.36 -44.11 -26.06
N LEU A 7 29.28 -43.12 -26.97
CA LEU A 7 29.57 -41.67 -26.91
C LEU A 7 28.88 -40.77 -25.85
N GLY A 8 29.55 -39.64 -25.59
CA GLY A 8 28.99 -38.29 -25.34
C GLY A 8 29.99 -37.40 -24.56
N GLU A 9 30.33 -36.13 -24.88
CA GLU A 9 30.05 -35.21 -26.01
C GLU A 9 31.26 -34.23 -26.21
N LEU A 10 31.21 -33.33 -27.20
CA LEU A 10 32.24 -32.34 -27.64
C LEU A 10 31.54 -31.02 -28.06
N PRO A 11 32.24 -29.88 -28.35
CA PRO A 11 33.29 -29.14 -27.63
C PRO A 11 32.71 -27.75 -27.22
N PRO A 12 33.02 -26.56 -27.83
CA PRO A 12 34.26 -25.79 -28.08
C PRO A 12 34.55 -24.73 -26.97
N GLY A 13 35.56 -23.84 -27.01
CA GLY A 13 36.70 -23.67 -27.94
C GLY A 13 37.01 -22.20 -28.27
N TYR A 14 37.92 -21.55 -27.52
CA TYR A 14 38.35 -20.16 -27.75
C TYR A 14 39.80 -20.04 -28.26
N THR A 15 39.92 -19.70 -29.55
CA THR A 15 41.02 -19.01 -30.28
C THR A 15 42.51 -19.34 -30.04
N PRO A 16 43.22 -19.62 -31.15
CA PRO A 16 44.46 -18.92 -31.51
C PRO A 16 44.29 -18.12 -32.84
N PRO A 17 45.22 -17.23 -33.22
CA PRO A 17 45.01 -16.30 -34.35
C PRO A 17 45.03 -16.99 -35.71
N ALA A 18 44.08 -16.62 -36.57
CA ALA A 18 43.95 -17.16 -37.93
C ALA A 18 45.16 -16.79 -38.81
N ARG A 19 46.06 -17.77 -39.03
CA ARG A 19 46.95 -17.79 -40.20
C ARG A 19 46.12 -18.01 -41.47
N SER A 20 46.56 -17.39 -42.55
CA SER A 20 45.92 -17.45 -43.86
C SER A 20 45.98 -18.84 -44.49
N ALA A 21 44.84 -19.51 -44.59
CA ALA A 21 44.60 -20.62 -45.51
C ALA A 21 43.11 -20.66 -45.90
N ALA A 22 42.78 -20.11 -47.07
CA ALA A 22 41.45 -20.25 -47.64
C ALA A 22 41.43 -21.42 -48.63
N PRO A 23 40.42 -22.30 -48.55
CA PRO A 23 39.75 -22.85 -49.71
C PRO A 23 38.46 -22.06 -49.96
N GLN A 24 38.14 -21.84 -51.23
CA GLN A 24 36.92 -21.16 -51.65
C GLN A 24 35.70 -22.05 -51.37
N ILE A 25 34.66 -21.50 -50.71
CA ILE A 25 33.21 -21.70 -50.95
C ILE A 25 32.44 -20.89 -49.88
N LEU A 26 31.28 -20.33 -50.25
CA LEU A 26 30.35 -19.53 -49.40
C LEU A 26 30.80 -18.12 -48.96
N ALA A 27 31.44 -17.36 -49.85
CA ALA A 27 31.95 -16.00 -49.58
C ALA A 27 30.89 -14.86 -49.46
N GLY A 28 29.58 -15.16 -49.52
CA GLY A 28 28.52 -14.13 -49.62
C GLY A 28 28.00 -13.56 -48.30
N SER A 29 27.50 -14.41 -47.39
CA SER A 29 26.73 -13.95 -46.21
C SER A 29 27.58 -13.62 -44.97
N LEU A 30 28.76 -14.23 -44.83
CA LEU A 30 29.65 -14.04 -43.68
C LEU A 30 30.50 -12.75 -43.75
N GLN A 31 30.56 -12.08 -44.90
CA GLN A 31 31.35 -10.86 -45.07
C GLN A 31 30.77 -9.66 -44.32
N ALA A 32 29.44 -9.48 -44.34
CA ALA A 32 28.75 -8.38 -43.67
C ALA A 32 28.95 -8.36 -42.14
N PRO A 33 28.73 -9.45 -41.37
CA PRO A 33 28.94 -9.44 -39.92
C PRO A 33 30.42 -9.24 -39.52
N LEU A 34 31.36 -9.79 -40.30
CA LEU A 34 32.80 -9.58 -40.07
C LEU A 34 33.22 -8.13 -40.36
N TRP A 35 32.69 -7.53 -41.42
CA TRP A 35 32.92 -6.11 -41.74
C TRP A 35 32.32 -5.19 -40.68
N LEU A 36 31.09 -5.46 -40.24
CA LEU A 36 30.40 -4.70 -39.20
C LEU A 36 31.16 -4.76 -37.87
N ARG A 37 31.63 -5.95 -37.47
CA ARG A 37 32.50 -6.14 -36.30
C ARG A 37 33.80 -5.34 -36.43
N ALA A 38 34.48 -5.38 -37.58
CA ALA A 38 35.72 -4.64 -37.81
C ALA A 38 35.52 -3.11 -37.85
N TYR A 39 34.32 -2.64 -38.24
CA TYR A 39 33.92 -1.25 -38.17
C TYR A 39 33.74 -0.80 -36.71
N PHE A 40 32.90 -1.49 -35.93
CA PHE A 40 32.69 -1.19 -34.51
C PHE A 40 33.97 -1.29 -33.68
N GLN A 41 34.79 -2.33 -33.89
CA GLN A 41 36.10 -2.45 -33.24
C GLN A 41 37.02 -1.27 -33.57
N GLY A 42 37.00 -0.77 -34.82
CA GLY A 42 37.76 0.42 -35.20
C GLY A 42 37.28 1.70 -34.51
N LEU A 43 35.97 1.85 -34.33
CA LEU A 43 35.36 2.99 -33.64
C LEU A 43 35.65 2.97 -32.13
N LEU A 44 35.45 1.82 -31.47
CA LEU A 44 35.78 1.61 -30.06
C LEU A 44 37.28 1.79 -29.78
N PHE A 45 38.15 1.32 -30.68
CA PHE A 45 39.60 1.52 -30.57
C PHE A 45 39.97 3.01 -30.68
N SER A 46 39.36 3.75 -31.61
CA SER A 46 39.55 5.21 -31.74
C SER A 46 39.09 5.96 -30.48
N LEU A 47 37.94 5.56 -29.92
CA LEU A 47 37.42 6.09 -28.65
C LEU A 47 38.39 5.81 -27.49
N GLY A 48 38.88 4.57 -27.37
CA GLY A 48 39.89 4.18 -26.37
C GLY A 48 41.19 4.97 -26.48
N CYS A 49 41.71 5.19 -27.69
CA CYS A 49 42.87 6.07 -27.91
C CYS A 49 42.59 7.52 -27.48
N GLY A 50 41.39 8.04 -27.72
CA GLY A 50 40.96 9.36 -27.27
C GLY A 50 40.91 9.48 -25.75
N ILE A 51 40.30 8.49 -25.07
CA ILE A 51 40.23 8.42 -23.61
C ILE A 51 41.64 8.32 -23.02
N GLN A 52 42.52 7.46 -23.55
CA GLN A 52 43.89 7.32 -23.07
C GLN A 52 44.69 8.63 -23.16
N ARG A 53 44.48 9.44 -24.21
CA ARG A 53 45.14 10.74 -24.39
C ARG A 53 44.65 11.81 -23.42
N HIS A 54 43.44 11.67 -22.87
CA HIS A 54 42.77 12.69 -22.05
C HIS A 54 42.14 12.12 -20.76
N CYS A 55 42.71 11.05 -20.21
CA CYS A 55 42.12 10.21 -19.16
C CYS A 55 41.60 11.01 -17.95
N GLY A 56 42.44 11.85 -17.35
CA GLY A 56 42.05 12.65 -16.18
C GLY A 56 40.96 13.70 -16.48
N LYS A 57 40.94 14.29 -17.69
CA LYS A 57 39.90 15.26 -18.08
C LYS A 57 38.55 14.58 -18.30
N VAL A 58 38.56 13.43 -18.98
CA VAL A 58 37.35 12.63 -19.23
C VAL A 58 36.75 12.13 -17.91
N LEU A 59 37.59 11.58 -17.01
CA LEU A 59 37.15 11.09 -15.71
C LEU A 59 36.57 12.21 -14.84
N PHE A 60 37.25 13.36 -14.74
CA PHE A 60 36.78 14.48 -13.93
C PHE A 60 35.44 15.07 -14.42
N LEU A 61 35.31 15.27 -15.74
CA LEU A 61 34.06 15.78 -16.33
C LEU A 61 32.91 14.77 -16.18
N GLY A 62 33.19 13.46 -16.32
CA GLY A 62 32.21 12.41 -16.09
C GLY A 62 31.71 12.37 -14.65
N LEU A 63 32.62 12.37 -13.67
CA LEU A 63 32.28 12.41 -12.24
C LEU A 63 31.46 13.66 -11.87
N LEU A 64 31.81 14.82 -12.44
CA LEU A 64 31.05 16.06 -12.23
C LEU A 64 29.64 15.97 -12.81
N ALA A 65 29.49 15.45 -14.04
CA ALA A 65 28.20 15.27 -14.69
C ALA A 65 27.29 14.29 -13.94
N PHE A 66 27.79 13.11 -13.58
CA PHE A 66 27.02 12.13 -12.80
C PHE A 66 26.70 12.64 -11.38
N GLY A 67 27.63 13.35 -10.73
CA GLY A 67 27.39 13.99 -9.44
C GLY A 67 26.29 15.07 -9.50
N ALA A 68 26.28 15.88 -10.56
CA ALA A 68 25.23 16.88 -10.78
C ALA A 68 23.85 16.24 -11.00
N LEU A 69 23.77 15.16 -11.78
CA LEU A 69 22.53 14.38 -11.95
C LEU A 69 22.06 13.72 -10.66
N ALA A 70 22.97 13.18 -9.84
CA ALA A 70 22.64 12.57 -8.55
C ALA A 70 22.05 13.58 -7.54
N LEU A 71 22.36 14.89 -7.65
CA LEU A 71 21.69 15.94 -6.85
C LEU A 71 20.20 16.07 -7.18
N GLY A 72 19.75 15.63 -8.36
CA GLY A 72 18.34 15.56 -8.75
C GLY A 72 17.48 14.71 -7.82
N LEU A 73 18.09 13.76 -7.09
CA LEU A 73 17.41 12.93 -6.09
C LEU A 73 16.83 13.75 -4.92
N ARG A 74 17.22 15.02 -4.74
CA ARG A 74 16.58 15.93 -3.77
C ARG A 74 15.16 16.37 -4.16
N VAL A 75 14.79 16.20 -5.43
CA VAL A 75 13.45 16.51 -5.97
C VAL A 75 12.61 15.21 -6.11
N ALA A 76 13.10 14.09 -5.54
CA ALA A 76 12.39 12.83 -5.53
C ALA A 76 11.06 12.94 -4.77
N ILE A 77 9.96 12.70 -5.46
CA ILE A 77 8.63 12.51 -4.87
C ILE A 77 8.43 11.01 -4.69
N ILE A 78 8.07 10.59 -3.49
CA ILE A 78 7.72 9.21 -3.17
C ILE A 78 6.21 9.12 -3.18
N GLU A 79 5.65 8.32 -4.07
CA GLU A 79 4.22 8.07 -4.11
C GLU A 79 3.88 6.98 -3.08
N THR A 80 3.03 7.32 -2.12
CA THR A 80 2.54 6.39 -1.09
C THR A 80 1.07 6.05 -1.23
N ASP A 81 0.35 6.76 -2.10
CA ASP A 81 -1.07 6.56 -2.35
C ASP A 81 -1.32 5.24 -3.12
N LEU A 82 -2.02 4.31 -2.48
CA LEU A 82 -2.30 2.99 -3.02
C LEU A 82 -3.10 3.06 -4.33
N GLU A 83 -4.03 4.00 -4.45
CA GLU A 83 -4.96 4.04 -5.58
C GLU A 83 -4.23 4.49 -6.85
N GLN A 84 -3.37 5.52 -6.72
CA GLN A 84 -2.50 6.00 -7.80
C GLN A 84 -1.39 5.00 -8.17
N LEU A 85 -0.93 4.17 -7.22
CA LEU A 85 0.10 3.15 -7.46
C LEU A 85 -0.39 1.93 -8.26
N TRP A 86 -1.68 1.58 -8.13
CA TRP A 86 -2.23 0.34 -8.70
C TRP A 86 -3.21 0.55 -9.88
N VAL A 87 -3.82 1.73 -10.02
CA VAL A 87 -4.70 2.03 -11.17
C VAL A 87 -3.86 2.45 -12.38
N GLU A 88 -4.05 1.77 -13.51
CA GLU A 88 -3.38 2.14 -14.76
C GLU A 88 -3.87 3.50 -15.28
N ALA A 89 -2.94 4.44 -15.48
CA ALA A 89 -3.24 5.77 -15.99
C ALA A 89 -3.75 5.71 -17.44
N GLY A 90 -4.87 6.38 -17.71
CA GLY A 90 -5.54 6.38 -19.02
C GLY A 90 -6.49 5.18 -19.23
N SER A 91 -6.51 4.21 -18.32
CA SER A 91 -7.51 3.14 -18.31
C SER A 91 -8.93 3.69 -18.09
N ARG A 92 -9.94 2.89 -18.44
CA ARG A 92 -11.35 3.20 -18.12
C ARG A 92 -11.55 3.48 -16.63
N VAL A 93 -10.91 2.71 -15.75
CA VAL A 93 -11.00 2.89 -14.29
C VAL A 93 -10.48 4.27 -13.88
N SER A 94 -9.36 4.72 -14.45
CA SER A 94 -8.84 6.07 -14.14
C SER A 94 -9.81 7.20 -14.55
N GLN A 95 -10.56 7.03 -15.65
CA GLN A 95 -11.58 7.98 -16.09
C GLN A 95 -12.82 7.96 -15.20
N GLU A 96 -13.26 6.77 -14.77
CA GLU A 96 -14.40 6.62 -13.84
C GLU A 96 -14.06 7.18 -12.45
N LEU A 97 -12.82 7.01 -11.99
CA LEU A 97 -12.30 7.58 -10.75
C LEU A 97 -12.24 9.11 -10.82
N GLN A 98 -11.67 9.68 -11.89
CA GLN A 98 -11.65 11.12 -12.11
C GLN A 98 -13.07 11.71 -12.16
N TYR A 99 -13.99 11.07 -12.89
CA TYR A 99 -15.39 11.50 -12.94
C TYR A 99 -16.06 11.49 -11.56
N THR A 100 -15.83 10.44 -10.77
CA THR A 100 -16.33 10.30 -9.40
C THR A 100 -15.81 11.44 -8.53
N LYS A 101 -14.49 11.68 -8.54
CA LYS A 101 -13.82 12.76 -7.81
C LYS A 101 -14.32 14.16 -8.22
N GLU A 102 -14.58 14.39 -9.52
CA GLU A 102 -15.13 15.65 -10.03
C GLU A 102 -16.60 15.89 -9.66
N LYS A 103 -17.42 14.84 -9.50
CA LYS A 103 -18.87 14.98 -9.21
C LYS A 103 -19.21 14.91 -7.74
N LEU A 104 -18.53 14.06 -6.98
CA LEU A 104 -18.78 13.86 -5.55
C LEU A 104 -17.78 14.64 -4.68
N GLY A 105 -16.68 15.13 -5.25
CA GLY A 105 -15.65 15.90 -4.54
C GLY A 105 -14.67 15.05 -3.73
N GLU A 106 -15.03 13.80 -3.45
CA GLU A 106 -14.25 12.74 -2.83
C GLU A 106 -14.61 11.40 -3.49
N GLU A 107 -13.76 10.40 -3.29
CA GLU A 107 -13.89 9.07 -3.90
C GLU A 107 -14.68 8.10 -3.02
N ALA A 108 -14.62 8.27 -1.70
CA ALA A 108 -15.42 7.54 -0.72
C ALA A 108 -16.10 8.48 0.27
N ALA A 109 -17.40 8.28 0.51
CA ALA A 109 -18.19 9.05 1.45
C ALA A 109 -17.90 8.72 2.93
N TYR A 110 -17.19 7.64 3.21
CA TYR A 110 -16.88 7.18 4.57
C TYR A 110 -15.65 6.28 4.55
N THR A 111 -15.00 6.14 5.72
CA THR A 111 -13.88 5.22 5.92
C THR A 111 -14.26 4.14 6.94
N SER A 112 -14.04 2.88 6.57
CA SER A 112 -14.42 1.71 7.38
C SER A 112 -13.32 1.32 8.36
N GLN A 113 -13.65 1.27 9.66
CA GLN A 113 -12.74 0.79 10.71
C GLN A 113 -13.25 -0.57 11.19
N MET A 114 -12.44 -1.61 11.04
CA MET A 114 -12.85 -2.99 11.24
C MET A 114 -12.34 -3.55 12.57
N LEU A 115 -13.17 -4.34 13.22
CA LEU A 115 -12.89 -5.06 14.46
C LEU A 115 -13.28 -6.53 14.24
N ILE A 116 -12.27 -7.39 14.09
CA ILE A 116 -12.47 -8.82 13.80
C ILE A 116 -12.06 -9.64 15.02
N GLN A 117 -12.96 -10.50 15.50
CA GLN A 117 -12.70 -11.46 16.57
C GLN A 117 -12.53 -12.86 15.99
N THR A 118 -11.49 -13.57 16.42
CA THR A 118 -11.22 -14.97 16.06
C THR A 118 -10.91 -15.79 17.32
N PRO A 119 -11.19 -17.11 17.33
CA PRO A 119 -10.71 -17.99 18.38
C PRO A 119 -9.19 -18.20 18.24
N ARG A 120 -8.50 -18.46 19.38
CA ARG A 120 -7.08 -18.82 19.35
C ARG A 120 -6.83 -20.24 18.86
N GLN A 121 -7.81 -21.13 19.02
CA GLN A 121 -7.77 -22.49 18.48
C GLN A 121 -8.58 -22.55 17.19
N GLU A 122 -7.96 -23.10 16.14
CA GLU A 122 -8.64 -23.31 14.87
C GLU A 122 -9.85 -24.25 15.07
N GLY A 123 -11.01 -23.79 14.60
CA GLY A 123 -12.23 -24.57 14.59
C GLY A 123 -13.07 -24.56 15.88
N GLU A 124 -12.84 -23.64 16.82
CA GLU A 124 -13.82 -23.31 17.85
C GLU A 124 -15.01 -22.51 17.26
N ASN A 125 -16.18 -22.55 17.93
CA ASN A 125 -17.37 -21.80 17.52
C ASN A 125 -17.42 -20.44 18.25
N VAL A 126 -17.52 -19.34 17.52
CA VAL A 126 -17.67 -17.99 18.11
C VAL A 126 -19.12 -17.59 18.40
N LEU A 127 -20.11 -18.41 18.03
CA LEU A 127 -21.55 -18.15 18.28
C LEU A 127 -21.97 -18.54 19.71
N THR A 128 -21.25 -18.06 20.72
CA THR A 128 -21.59 -18.25 22.14
C THR A 128 -21.82 -16.91 22.85
N PRO A 129 -22.64 -16.86 23.92
CA PRO A 129 -22.85 -15.61 24.67
C PRO A 129 -21.55 -15.04 25.26
N GLU A 130 -20.64 -15.91 25.72
CA GLU A 130 -19.33 -15.54 26.24
C GLU A 130 -18.46 -14.88 25.16
N ALA A 131 -18.38 -15.49 23.97
CA ALA A 131 -17.64 -14.95 22.83
C ALA A 131 -18.18 -13.58 22.38
N LEU A 132 -19.51 -13.44 22.28
CA LEU A 132 -20.13 -12.17 21.93
C LEU A 132 -19.97 -11.13 23.04
N GLY A 133 -19.88 -11.55 24.31
CA GLY A 133 -19.54 -10.69 25.45
C GLY A 133 -18.12 -10.12 25.38
N LEU A 134 -17.14 -10.91 24.93
CA LEU A 134 -15.77 -10.42 24.64
C LEU A 134 -15.77 -9.43 23.48
N HIS A 135 -16.52 -9.72 22.41
CA HIS A 135 -16.65 -8.82 21.24
C HIS A 135 -17.30 -7.49 21.65
N LEU A 136 -18.32 -7.55 22.50
CA LEU A 136 -18.98 -6.39 23.11
C LEU A 136 -18.04 -5.57 23.98
N GLN A 137 -17.23 -6.21 24.82
CA GLN A 137 -16.24 -5.51 25.65
C GLN A 137 -15.26 -4.71 24.78
N ALA A 138 -14.74 -5.30 23.72
CA ALA A 138 -13.83 -4.61 22.81
C ALA A 138 -14.53 -3.53 21.97
N ALA A 139 -15.73 -3.80 21.45
CA ALA A 139 -16.52 -2.82 20.72
C ALA A 139 -16.91 -1.60 21.60
N LEU A 140 -17.18 -1.81 22.90
CA LEU A 140 -17.43 -0.74 23.88
C LEU A 140 -16.17 0.05 24.23
N THR A 141 -15.02 -0.61 24.36
CA THR A 141 -13.74 0.07 24.56
C THR A 141 -13.38 0.91 23.33
N ALA A 142 -13.66 0.39 22.13
CA ALA A 142 -13.43 1.05 20.86
C ALA A 142 -14.42 2.21 20.58
N SER A 143 -15.69 2.10 20.98
CA SER A 143 -16.67 3.18 20.80
C SER A 143 -16.43 4.36 21.74
N LYS A 144 -15.81 4.12 22.90
CA LYS A 144 -15.45 5.13 23.91
C LYS A 144 -14.09 5.81 23.67
N VAL A 145 -13.46 5.57 22.52
CA VAL A 145 -12.21 6.26 22.14
C VAL A 145 -12.47 7.76 22.02
N GLN A 146 -11.66 8.54 22.73
CA GLN A 146 -11.69 10.00 22.71
C GLN A 146 -10.27 10.56 22.53
N VAL A 147 -10.14 11.57 21.68
CA VAL A 147 -8.86 12.26 21.39
C VAL A 147 -9.02 13.77 21.62
N SER A 148 -8.05 14.38 22.31
CA SER A 148 -7.99 15.83 22.52
C SER A 148 -7.02 16.49 21.54
N LEU A 149 -7.55 17.26 20.60
CA LEU A 149 -6.77 18.00 19.59
C LEU A 149 -7.36 19.39 19.40
N TYR A 150 -6.47 20.37 19.16
CA TYR A 150 -6.83 21.79 18.97
C TYR A 150 -7.67 22.38 20.14
N GLY A 151 -7.46 21.89 21.37
CA GLY A 151 -8.21 22.32 22.55
C GLY A 151 -9.66 21.80 22.63
N LYS A 152 -10.08 20.92 21.73
CA LYS A 152 -11.40 20.29 21.71
C LYS A 152 -11.26 18.77 21.88
N SER A 153 -12.30 18.11 22.36
CA SER A 153 -12.36 16.65 22.44
C SER A 153 -13.22 16.07 21.33
N TRP A 154 -12.70 15.01 20.71
CA TRP A 154 -13.28 14.29 19.57
C TRP A 154 -13.58 12.86 19.99
N ASP A 155 -14.86 12.55 20.08
CA ASP A 155 -15.47 11.26 20.40
C ASP A 155 -16.18 10.68 19.18
N LEU A 156 -16.51 9.38 19.20
CA LEU A 156 -17.13 8.68 18.07
C LEU A 156 -18.37 9.39 17.52
N ASN A 157 -19.24 9.94 18.38
CA ASN A 157 -20.49 10.60 17.96
C ASN A 157 -20.29 11.86 17.09
N LYS A 158 -19.10 12.47 17.15
CA LYS A 158 -18.73 13.63 16.32
C LYS A 158 -18.13 13.26 14.97
N ILE A 159 -17.47 12.10 14.88
CA ILE A 159 -16.69 11.71 13.69
C ILE A 159 -17.32 10.56 12.89
N CYS A 160 -18.29 9.85 13.46
CA CYS A 160 -18.94 8.72 12.81
C CYS A 160 -19.80 9.19 11.62
N TYR A 161 -19.90 8.33 10.60
CA TYR A 161 -20.80 8.58 9.49
C TYR A 161 -22.27 8.44 9.95
N LYS A 162 -23.06 9.47 9.66
CA LYS A 162 -24.50 9.55 9.97
C LYS A 162 -25.29 9.63 8.67
N SER A 163 -25.92 8.52 8.28
CA SER A 163 -26.62 8.41 6.99
C SER A 163 -27.99 9.10 7.02
N GLY A 164 -28.19 10.12 6.18
CA GLY A 164 -29.52 10.68 5.89
C GLY A 164 -30.19 11.38 7.07
N VAL A 165 -29.45 12.23 7.81
CA VAL A 165 -30.00 13.05 8.90
C VAL A 165 -31.17 13.91 8.37
N PRO A 166 -32.38 13.82 8.95
CA PRO A 166 -33.53 14.59 8.48
C PRO A 166 -33.43 16.05 8.90
N LEU A 167 -33.77 16.96 7.99
CA LEU A 167 -33.97 18.38 8.31
C LEU A 167 -35.31 18.54 9.05
N ILE A 168 -35.31 19.19 10.21
CA ILE A 168 -36.50 19.36 11.05
C ILE A 168 -36.68 20.83 11.44
N GLU A 169 -37.85 21.37 11.14
CA GLU A 169 -38.18 22.79 11.38
C GLU A 169 -38.27 23.17 12.88
N ASN A 170 -38.52 22.19 13.75
CA ASN A 170 -38.59 22.41 15.19
C ASN A 170 -37.21 22.27 15.85
N GLY A 171 -36.56 23.41 16.13
CA GLY A 171 -35.22 23.50 16.71
C GLY A 171 -35.01 22.82 18.07
N MET A 172 -36.06 22.41 18.80
CA MET A 172 -35.90 21.55 19.98
C MET A 172 -35.66 20.09 19.59
N ILE A 173 -36.40 19.61 18.60
CA ILE A 173 -36.32 18.23 18.09
C ILE A 173 -35.05 18.08 17.24
N GLU A 174 -34.73 19.07 16.40
CA GLU A 174 -33.48 19.16 15.63
C GLU A 174 -32.26 18.91 16.53
N ARG A 175 -32.07 19.70 17.59
CA ARG A 175 -30.97 19.57 18.57
C ARG A 175 -30.95 18.24 19.33
N MET A 176 -32.11 17.61 19.49
CA MET A 176 -32.22 16.28 20.10
C MET A 176 -31.73 15.22 19.12
N ILE A 177 -32.14 15.32 17.85
CA ILE A 177 -31.72 14.41 16.80
C ILE A 177 -30.23 14.58 16.47
N GLU A 178 -29.69 15.79 16.34
CA GLU A 178 -28.24 15.99 16.13
C GLU A 178 -27.38 15.20 17.13
N LYS A 179 -27.83 15.15 18.40
CA LYS A 179 -27.16 14.46 19.50
C LYS A 179 -27.42 12.95 19.55
N LEU A 180 -28.62 12.51 19.22
CA LEU A 180 -29.04 11.10 19.31
C LEU A 180 -28.96 10.33 17.98
N PHE A 181 -28.85 10.98 16.83
CA PHE A 181 -28.89 10.30 15.54
C PHE A 181 -27.74 9.29 15.46
N PRO A 182 -28.05 7.99 15.26
CA PRO A 182 -27.09 6.93 15.53
C PRO A 182 -25.96 6.90 14.50
N CYS A 183 -24.79 6.49 14.96
CA CYS A 183 -23.66 6.18 14.10
C CYS A 183 -23.95 4.92 13.29
N VAL A 184 -23.55 4.89 12.02
CA VAL A 184 -23.62 3.66 11.22
C VAL A 184 -22.49 2.72 11.67
N ILE A 185 -22.87 1.72 12.47
CA ILE A 185 -22.00 0.66 12.98
C ILE A 185 -22.63 -0.66 12.52
N LEU A 186 -21.92 -1.43 11.71
CA LEU A 186 -22.35 -2.76 11.30
C LEU A 186 -21.81 -3.74 12.35
N THR A 187 -22.67 -4.43 13.10
CA THR A 187 -22.21 -5.33 14.17
C THR A 187 -23.21 -6.44 14.47
N PRO A 188 -22.76 -7.68 14.77
CA PRO A 188 -23.64 -8.75 15.26
C PRO A 188 -24.27 -8.41 16.62
N ILE A 189 -23.74 -7.42 17.33
CA ILE A 189 -24.26 -6.95 18.62
C ILE A 189 -25.60 -6.21 18.43
N ASP A 190 -25.89 -5.66 17.24
CA ASP A 190 -27.15 -4.96 16.96
C ASP A 190 -28.38 -5.87 17.12
N CYS A 191 -28.26 -7.18 16.88
CA CYS A 191 -29.35 -8.13 17.14
C CYS A 191 -29.79 -8.13 18.63
N PHE A 192 -28.96 -7.64 19.54
CA PHE A 192 -29.19 -7.62 20.98
C PHE A 192 -29.38 -6.20 21.51
N TRP A 193 -29.98 -6.06 22.69
CA TRP A 193 -30.16 -4.76 23.34
C TRP A 193 -28.81 -4.05 23.58
N GLU A 194 -27.73 -4.78 23.83
CA GLU A 194 -26.40 -4.21 24.04
C GLU A 194 -25.84 -3.42 22.84
N GLY A 195 -26.41 -3.54 21.63
CA GLY A 195 -26.08 -2.66 20.49
C GLY A 195 -26.31 -1.19 20.82
N ALA A 196 -27.33 -0.89 21.63
CA ALA A 196 -27.59 0.45 22.15
C ALA A 196 -26.44 1.03 22.99
N LYS A 197 -25.63 0.19 23.66
CA LYS A 197 -24.49 0.62 24.48
C LYS A 197 -23.30 1.08 23.62
N LEU A 198 -23.26 0.67 22.34
CA LEU A 198 -22.24 1.11 21.38
C LEU A 198 -22.55 2.48 20.80
N GLN A 199 -23.83 2.86 20.75
CA GLN A 199 -24.28 4.14 20.25
C GLN A 199 -23.97 5.26 21.25
N GLY A 200 -23.30 6.30 20.76
CA GLY A 200 -23.00 7.50 21.56
C GLY A 200 -24.16 8.49 21.58
N GLY A 201 -24.00 9.52 22.41
CA GLY A 201 -24.96 10.63 22.51
C GLY A 201 -25.91 10.52 23.69
N SER A 202 -26.31 11.67 24.21
CA SER A 202 -27.36 11.80 25.21
C SER A 202 -28.16 13.08 24.98
N ALA A 203 -29.47 13.01 25.22
CA ALA A 203 -30.35 14.16 25.20
C ALA A 203 -30.96 14.38 26.58
N TYR A 204 -30.79 15.59 27.12
CA TYR A 204 -31.45 16.02 28.34
C TYR A 204 -32.86 16.52 28.02
N LEU A 205 -33.86 15.94 28.66
CA LEU A 205 -35.27 16.36 28.60
C LEU A 205 -35.73 16.71 30.03
N PRO A 206 -36.25 17.92 30.29
CA PRO A 206 -36.71 18.30 31.62
C PRO A 206 -37.75 17.32 32.17
N GLY A 207 -37.49 16.75 33.35
CA GLY A 207 -38.37 15.78 34.00
C GLY A 207 -38.06 14.31 33.70
N ARG A 208 -37.10 14.00 32.82
CA ARG A 208 -36.57 12.64 32.60
C ARG A 208 -35.06 12.57 32.93
N PRO A 209 -34.50 11.39 33.24
CA PRO A 209 -33.05 11.18 33.18
C PRO A 209 -32.55 11.38 31.74
N ASP A 210 -31.24 11.50 31.57
CA ASP A 210 -30.63 11.62 30.24
C ASP A 210 -31.07 10.46 29.33
N ILE A 211 -31.62 10.81 28.18
CA ILE A 211 -32.08 9.85 27.18
C ILE A 211 -30.88 9.36 26.37
N GLN A 212 -30.76 8.05 26.26
CA GLN A 212 -29.75 7.31 25.51
C GLN A 212 -30.44 6.14 24.80
N TRP A 213 -29.85 5.56 23.76
CA TRP A 213 -30.45 4.41 23.06
C TRP A 213 -30.73 3.20 23.96
N THR A 214 -30.06 3.10 25.11
CA THR A 214 -30.24 2.03 26.10
C THR A 214 -31.55 2.12 26.87
N ASN A 215 -32.13 3.33 27.02
CA ASN A 215 -33.36 3.61 27.77
C ASN A 215 -34.46 4.31 26.94
N LEU A 216 -34.24 4.46 25.63
CA LEU A 216 -35.14 5.13 24.70
C LEU A 216 -36.06 4.11 24.01
N ASP A 217 -37.35 4.19 24.35
CA ASP A 217 -38.45 3.70 23.51
C ASP A 217 -38.97 4.88 22.65
N PRO A 218 -38.77 4.87 21.32
CA PRO A 218 -39.27 5.95 20.45
C PRO A 218 -40.79 6.03 20.40
N GLU A 219 -41.52 4.91 20.43
CA GLU A 219 -42.99 4.90 20.38
C GLU A 219 -43.55 5.56 21.63
N GLN A 220 -43.09 5.13 22.81
CA GLN A 220 -43.48 5.73 24.10
C GLN A 220 -43.13 7.23 24.15
N LEU A 221 -41.94 7.63 23.69
CA LEU A 221 -41.53 9.03 23.72
C LEU A 221 -42.44 9.92 22.84
N LEU A 222 -42.91 9.42 21.69
CA LEU A 222 -43.83 10.16 20.83
C LEU A 222 -45.25 10.25 21.38
N GLU A 223 -45.72 9.25 22.14
CA GLU A 223 -46.98 9.36 22.86
C GLU A 223 -46.91 10.40 23.98
N GLU A 224 -45.81 10.46 24.73
CA GLU A 224 -45.64 11.42 25.83
C GLU A 224 -45.40 12.86 25.36
N LEU A 225 -44.73 13.07 24.23
CA LEU A 225 -44.49 14.39 23.66
C LEU A 225 -45.63 14.90 22.74
N GLY A 226 -46.49 14.01 22.26
CA GLY A 226 -47.64 14.34 21.39
C GLY A 226 -48.59 15.43 21.93
N PRO A 227 -48.86 15.53 23.25
CA PRO A 227 -49.64 16.63 23.83
C PRO A 227 -48.96 18.00 23.76
N PHE A 228 -47.64 18.05 23.58
CA PHE A 228 -46.83 19.27 23.65
C PHE A 228 -46.31 19.74 22.28
N ALA A 229 -46.23 18.84 21.30
CA ALA A 229 -45.73 19.14 19.96
C ALA A 229 -46.47 18.34 18.87
N SER A 230 -46.65 18.93 17.68
CA SER A 230 -47.16 18.25 16.50
C SER A 230 -46.10 17.30 15.93
N LEU A 231 -46.16 16.02 16.28
CA LEU A 231 -45.16 15.00 15.93
C LEU A 231 -45.59 14.08 14.77
N GLU A 232 -46.73 14.35 14.13
CA GLU A 232 -47.34 13.53 13.07
C GLU A 232 -46.34 13.09 11.98
N GLY A 233 -45.62 14.05 11.38
CA GLY A 233 -44.65 13.76 10.31
C GLY A 233 -43.38 13.04 10.79
N PHE A 234 -43.03 13.17 12.08
CA PHE A 234 -41.92 12.43 12.66
C PHE A 234 -42.31 10.99 13.02
N ARG A 235 -43.54 10.78 13.50
CA ARG A 235 -44.13 9.44 13.65
C ARG A 235 -44.19 8.73 12.29
N GLU A 236 -44.72 9.39 11.25
CA GLU A 236 -44.77 8.81 9.90
C GLU A 236 -43.36 8.45 9.37
N LEU A 237 -42.32 9.21 9.72
CA LEU A 237 -40.93 8.91 9.38
C LEU A 237 -40.42 7.65 10.10
N LEU A 238 -40.66 7.52 11.41
CA LEU A 238 -40.27 6.32 12.18
C LEU A 238 -41.03 5.07 11.71
N ASP A 239 -42.33 5.20 11.41
CA ASP A 239 -43.17 4.12 10.89
C ASP A 239 -42.69 3.65 9.50
N LYS A 240 -42.40 4.60 8.60
CA LYS A 240 -41.84 4.30 7.27
C LYS A 240 -40.47 3.63 7.34
N ALA A 241 -39.67 3.95 8.37
CA ALA A 241 -38.38 3.35 8.65
C ALA A 241 -38.46 2.05 9.47
N GLN A 242 -39.64 1.68 9.99
CA GLN A 242 -39.85 0.49 10.83
C GLN A 242 -38.87 0.46 12.01
N VAL A 243 -38.87 1.53 12.80
CA VAL A 243 -38.03 1.65 14.01
C VAL A 243 -38.67 0.94 15.20
N GLY A 244 -39.98 1.12 15.40
CA GLY A 244 -40.70 0.60 16.56
C GLY A 244 -40.02 0.96 17.89
N GLN A 245 -39.92 -0.03 18.78
CA GLN A 245 -39.21 0.06 20.07
C GLN A 245 -37.66 0.08 19.96
N ALA A 246 -37.11 0.22 18.74
CA ALA A 246 -35.67 0.27 18.46
C ALA A 246 -34.86 -0.87 19.15
N TYR A 247 -34.06 -0.54 20.16
CA TYR A 247 -33.22 -1.50 20.90
C TYR A 247 -33.87 -2.10 22.15
N VAL A 248 -34.87 -1.44 22.75
CA VAL A 248 -35.43 -1.92 24.04
C VAL A 248 -36.37 -3.12 23.89
N GLY A 249 -36.86 -3.40 22.68
CA GLY A 249 -37.58 -4.64 22.35
C GLY A 249 -36.69 -5.85 22.02
N ARG A 250 -35.35 -5.71 22.04
CA ARG A 250 -34.40 -6.76 21.64
C ARG A 250 -34.02 -7.68 22.81
N PRO A 251 -33.63 -8.95 22.57
CA PRO A 251 -33.09 -9.80 23.62
C PRO A 251 -31.82 -9.20 24.24
N CYS A 252 -31.69 -9.29 25.56
CA CYS A 252 -30.45 -8.95 26.26
C CYS A 252 -29.48 -10.13 26.16
N LEU A 253 -28.23 -9.88 25.80
CA LEU A 253 -27.18 -10.91 25.79
C LEU A 253 -26.94 -11.44 27.22
N HIS A 254 -26.95 -10.54 28.21
CA HIS A 254 -26.85 -10.86 29.63
C HIS A 254 -28.14 -10.48 30.37
N PRO A 255 -29.09 -11.41 30.59
CA PRO A 255 -30.37 -11.08 31.22
C PRO A 255 -30.27 -10.78 32.73
N ASP A 256 -29.11 -11.00 33.35
CA ASP A 256 -28.82 -10.61 34.74
C ASP A 256 -28.31 -9.14 34.86
N ASP A 257 -28.13 -8.41 33.75
CA ASP A 257 -27.78 -6.97 33.80
C ASP A 257 -28.97 -6.16 34.35
N LEU A 258 -28.71 -5.40 35.42
CA LEU A 258 -29.68 -4.51 36.07
C LEU A 258 -30.25 -3.42 35.13
N HIS A 259 -29.60 -3.17 34.01
CA HIS A 259 -30.03 -2.19 32.99
C HIS A 259 -30.81 -2.83 31.83
N CYS A 260 -30.92 -4.17 31.76
CA CYS A 260 -31.73 -4.85 30.75
C CYS A 260 -33.21 -4.41 30.88
N PRO A 261 -33.85 -3.91 29.80
CA PRO A 261 -35.19 -3.34 29.88
C PRO A 261 -36.25 -4.44 30.07
N SER A 262 -37.33 -4.12 30.80
CA SER A 262 -38.42 -5.07 31.05
C SER A 262 -39.23 -5.46 29.82
N SER A 263 -39.10 -4.71 28.72
CA SER A 263 -39.65 -5.02 27.40
C SER A 263 -38.89 -6.13 26.66
N ALA A 264 -37.65 -6.44 27.05
CA ALA A 264 -36.85 -7.47 26.39
C ALA A 264 -37.45 -8.87 26.60
N PRO A 265 -37.54 -9.72 25.55
CA PRO A 265 -38.27 -10.99 25.61
C PRO A 265 -37.69 -11.99 26.61
N ASN A 266 -36.40 -11.89 26.95
CA ASN A 266 -35.72 -12.77 27.89
C ASN A 266 -35.45 -12.16 29.29
N HIS A 267 -35.84 -10.90 29.55
CA HIS A 267 -35.67 -10.25 30.86
C HIS A 267 -36.36 -11.04 31.99
N HIS A 268 -37.60 -11.51 31.76
CA HIS A 268 -38.36 -12.25 32.76
C HIS A 268 -37.98 -13.74 32.85
N SER A 269 -37.53 -14.36 31.77
CA SER A 269 -37.14 -15.78 31.75
C SER A 269 -35.74 -16.01 32.32
N ARG A 270 -34.87 -14.98 32.29
CA ARG A 270 -33.44 -15.04 32.65
C ARG A 270 -32.65 -16.12 31.91
N GLN A 271 -33.13 -16.48 30.71
CA GLN A 271 -32.46 -17.45 29.86
C GLN A 271 -31.52 -16.71 28.89
N ALA A 272 -30.29 -17.19 28.77
CA ALA A 272 -29.35 -16.71 27.76
C ALA A 272 -29.91 -16.96 26.35
N PRO A 273 -29.83 -15.99 25.42
CA PRO A 273 -30.39 -16.13 24.08
C PRO A 273 -29.61 -17.15 23.23
N ASN A 274 -30.29 -17.77 22.28
CA ASN A 274 -29.64 -18.66 21.30
C ASN A 274 -28.97 -17.82 20.21
N VAL A 275 -27.71 -17.44 20.43
CA VAL A 275 -26.94 -16.52 19.56
C VAL A 275 -26.97 -16.93 18.08
N ALA A 276 -26.88 -18.23 17.77
CA ALA A 276 -26.90 -18.69 16.38
C ALA A 276 -28.27 -18.51 15.69
N GLN A 277 -29.37 -18.55 16.47
CA GLN A 277 -30.73 -18.33 15.95
C GLN A 277 -31.04 -16.83 15.81
N GLU A 278 -30.64 -16.00 16.77
CA GLU A 278 -30.85 -14.54 16.71
C GLU A 278 -30.05 -13.87 15.58
N LEU A 279 -28.88 -14.42 15.22
CA LEU A 279 -28.06 -13.95 14.10
C LEU A 279 -28.48 -14.53 12.74
N SER A 280 -29.41 -15.49 12.71
CA SER A 280 -29.89 -16.12 11.47
C SER A 280 -30.87 -15.19 10.75
N GLY A 281 -30.58 -14.87 9.48
CA GLY A 281 -31.23 -13.80 8.72
C GLY A 281 -30.47 -12.47 8.74
N GLY A 282 -29.36 -12.37 9.50
CA GLY A 282 -28.60 -11.15 9.70
C GLY A 282 -29.19 -10.25 10.80
N CYS A 283 -28.52 -9.12 11.07
CA CYS A 283 -28.98 -8.16 12.09
C CYS A 283 -29.62 -6.93 11.47
N HIS A 284 -30.41 -6.22 12.26
CA HIS A 284 -30.94 -4.91 11.90
C HIS A 284 -30.40 -3.85 12.85
N GLY A 285 -29.95 -2.70 12.33
CA GLY A 285 -29.70 -1.50 13.14
C GLY A 285 -31.01 -0.91 13.69
N PHE A 286 -31.03 0.38 14.07
CA PHE A 286 -32.23 0.99 14.66
C PHE A 286 -33.47 0.98 13.73
N SER A 287 -33.27 0.94 12.41
CA SER A 287 -34.32 0.85 11.39
C SER A 287 -34.31 -0.55 10.77
N HIS A 288 -35.37 -1.33 11.01
CA HIS A 288 -35.48 -2.68 10.43
C HIS A 288 -35.49 -2.67 8.89
N LYS A 289 -36.01 -1.60 8.28
CA LYS A 289 -36.16 -1.48 6.83
C LYS A 289 -34.91 -1.01 6.09
N PHE A 290 -34.16 -0.06 6.67
CA PHE A 290 -33.06 0.61 5.97
C PHE A 290 -31.67 0.20 6.45
N MET A 291 -31.55 -0.39 7.65
CA MET A 291 -30.29 -0.84 8.24
C MET A 291 -30.30 -2.37 8.43
N HIS A 292 -30.43 -3.13 7.33
CA HIS A 292 -30.26 -4.59 7.37
C HIS A 292 -28.81 -4.96 7.06
N TRP A 293 -28.17 -5.63 8.01
CA TRP A 293 -26.80 -6.13 7.95
C TRP A 293 -26.83 -7.63 7.65
N GLN A 294 -26.42 -8.02 6.44
CA GLN A 294 -26.38 -9.41 5.99
C GLN A 294 -25.39 -10.24 6.83
N GLU A 295 -25.68 -11.54 7.02
CA GLU A 295 -24.85 -12.45 7.82
C GLU A 295 -23.39 -12.45 7.35
N GLU A 296 -23.17 -12.43 6.03
CA GLU A 296 -21.87 -12.44 5.35
C GLU A 296 -20.99 -11.22 5.66
N LEU A 297 -21.57 -10.11 6.14
CA LEU A 297 -20.84 -8.91 6.57
C LEU A 297 -20.42 -8.95 8.04
N LEU A 298 -21.04 -9.83 8.82
CA LEU A 298 -20.90 -9.91 10.28
C LEU A 298 -20.19 -11.19 10.73
N LEU A 299 -20.28 -12.27 9.96
CA LEU A 299 -19.83 -13.62 10.33
C LEU A 299 -18.89 -14.22 9.28
N GLY A 300 -17.72 -14.68 9.73
CA GLY A 300 -16.77 -15.46 8.92
C GLY A 300 -16.85 -16.95 9.22
N GLY A 301 -16.58 -17.79 8.22
CA GLY A 301 -16.51 -19.25 8.39
C GLY A 301 -17.83 -19.90 8.82
N MET A 302 -18.95 -19.45 8.24
CA MET A 302 -20.29 -19.95 8.60
C MET A 302 -20.49 -21.42 8.18
N ALA A 303 -21.03 -22.22 9.10
CA ALA A 303 -21.53 -23.58 8.85
C ALA A 303 -23.02 -23.65 9.20
N ARG A 304 -23.82 -24.22 8.28
CA ARG A 304 -25.27 -24.35 8.39
C ARG A 304 -25.69 -25.82 8.56
N ASP A 305 -26.87 -26.05 9.14
CA ASP A 305 -27.51 -27.36 9.15
C ASP A 305 -28.10 -27.72 7.77
N PRO A 306 -28.53 -28.99 7.54
CA PRO A 306 -29.22 -29.39 6.31
C PRO A 306 -30.55 -28.65 6.02
N GLN A 307 -31.08 -27.91 7.00
CA GLN A 307 -32.31 -27.12 6.94
C GLN A 307 -32.02 -25.63 6.64
N GLY A 308 -30.75 -25.22 6.53
CA GLY A 308 -30.30 -23.87 6.23
C GLY A 308 -30.09 -22.96 7.46
N GLN A 309 -30.32 -23.44 8.69
CA GLN A 309 -30.11 -22.68 9.91
C GLN A 309 -28.60 -22.55 10.22
N LEU A 310 -28.20 -21.41 10.78
CA LEU A 310 -26.82 -21.19 11.22
C LEU A 310 -26.51 -22.06 12.46
N LEU A 311 -25.42 -22.84 12.42
CA LEU A 311 -24.96 -23.66 13.55
C LEU A 311 -23.68 -23.11 14.18
N ARG A 312 -22.76 -22.62 13.36
CA ARG A 312 -21.41 -22.21 13.78
C ARG A 312 -20.87 -21.11 12.87
N ALA A 313 -20.04 -20.26 13.44
CA ALA A 313 -19.14 -19.35 12.73
C ALA A 313 -17.74 -19.46 13.35
N GLU A 314 -16.72 -18.98 12.63
CA GLU A 314 -15.32 -19.00 13.04
C GLU A 314 -14.76 -17.59 13.30
N ALA A 315 -15.42 -16.54 12.82
CA ALA A 315 -15.06 -15.15 13.12
C ALA A 315 -16.30 -14.26 13.25
N LEU A 316 -16.18 -13.21 14.07
CA LEU A 316 -17.15 -12.10 14.15
C LEU A 316 -16.50 -10.82 13.63
N GLN A 317 -17.25 -9.99 12.92
CA GLN A 317 -16.80 -8.68 12.44
C GLN A 317 -17.76 -7.58 12.89
N SER A 318 -17.20 -6.51 13.47
CA SER A 318 -17.88 -5.21 13.60
C SER A 318 -17.15 -4.18 12.74
N THR A 319 -17.89 -3.32 12.05
CA THR A 319 -17.34 -2.24 11.22
C THR A 319 -17.95 -0.90 11.65
N PHE A 320 -17.10 0.01 12.12
CA PHE A 320 -17.47 1.39 12.45
C PHE A 320 -17.23 2.27 11.22
N LEU A 321 -18.26 2.96 10.72
CA LEU A 321 -18.10 3.91 9.62
C LEU A 321 -17.79 5.31 10.18
N LEU A 322 -16.67 5.89 9.73
CA LEU A 322 -16.31 7.28 10.00
C LEU A 322 -16.57 8.15 8.78
N MET A 323 -16.87 9.43 8.98
CA MET A 323 -16.85 10.40 7.90
C MET A 323 -15.46 10.47 7.24
N SER A 324 -15.42 10.79 5.95
CA SER A 324 -14.20 11.17 5.26
C SER A 324 -13.67 12.53 5.77
N PRO A 325 -12.39 12.89 5.54
CA PRO A 325 -11.82 14.16 5.99
C PRO A 325 -12.61 15.39 5.52
N ARG A 326 -13.07 15.40 4.26
CA ARG A 326 -13.85 16.51 3.73
C ARG A 326 -15.26 16.55 4.29
N GLN A 327 -15.93 15.41 4.47
CA GLN A 327 -17.24 15.38 5.13
C GLN A 327 -17.16 15.86 6.58
N LEU A 328 -16.13 15.46 7.32
CA LEU A 328 -15.91 15.96 8.68
C LEU A 328 -15.65 17.48 8.69
N TYR A 329 -14.89 17.98 7.70
CA TYR A 329 -14.68 19.41 7.50
C TYR A 329 -16.00 20.15 7.19
N GLU A 330 -16.80 19.64 6.26
CA GLU A 330 -18.08 20.21 5.84
C GLU A 330 -19.15 20.15 6.95
N HIS A 331 -19.21 19.05 7.72
CA HIS A 331 -20.13 18.87 8.84
C HIS A 331 -19.92 19.91 9.96
N PHE A 332 -18.67 20.21 10.29
CA PHE A 332 -18.32 21.26 11.27
C PHE A 332 -18.01 22.62 10.63
N ARG A 333 -18.39 22.86 9.36
CA ARG A 333 -18.12 24.16 8.70
C ARG A 333 -19.04 25.24 9.27
N GLY A 334 -18.44 26.15 10.05
CA GLY A 334 -19.17 27.26 10.69
C GLY A 334 -19.82 26.89 12.03
N ASP A 335 -19.56 25.69 12.55
CA ASP A 335 -19.99 25.33 13.90
C ASP A 335 -19.20 26.11 14.98
N TYR A 336 -19.84 26.36 16.12
CA TYR A 336 -19.23 27.09 17.23
C TYR A 336 -18.06 26.32 17.89
N GLN A 337 -18.02 24.98 17.80
CA GLN A 337 -16.92 24.19 18.36
C GLN A 337 -15.62 24.40 17.57
N THR A 338 -15.72 24.63 16.26
CA THR A 338 -14.57 24.78 15.35
C THR A 338 -14.23 26.23 15.00
N HIS A 339 -15.12 27.20 15.28
CA HIS A 339 -14.89 28.61 14.96
C HIS A 339 -13.60 29.23 15.54
N ASP A 340 -13.14 28.77 16.71
CA ASP A 340 -11.89 29.22 17.34
C ASP A 340 -10.63 28.70 16.62
N ILE A 341 -10.80 27.74 15.71
CA ILE A 341 -9.74 27.01 15.02
C ILE A 341 -9.80 27.40 13.54
N GLY A 342 -8.66 27.53 12.87
CA GLY A 342 -8.60 27.70 11.42
C GLY A 342 -8.98 26.43 10.66
N TRP A 343 -10.22 25.97 10.84
CA TRP A 343 -10.71 24.64 10.48
C TRP A 343 -10.53 24.34 8.99
N SER A 344 -9.79 23.28 8.69
CA SER A 344 -9.43 22.84 7.35
C SER A 344 -9.55 21.33 7.20
N GLU A 345 -9.59 20.86 5.95
CA GLU A 345 -9.60 19.43 5.61
C GLU A 345 -8.34 18.69 6.14
N GLU A 346 -7.18 19.34 6.16
CA GLU A 346 -5.95 18.80 6.77
C GLU A 346 -6.07 18.60 8.29
N GLN A 347 -6.75 19.52 8.99
CA GLN A 347 -7.00 19.37 10.43
C GLN A 347 -8.04 18.28 10.71
N ALA A 348 -9.09 18.19 9.88
CA ALA A 348 -10.08 17.11 9.95
C ALA A 348 -9.43 15.74 9.72
N SER A 349 -8.55 15.63 8.71
CA SER A 349 -7.72 14.45 8.47
C SER A 349 -6.85 14.13 9.70
N THR A 350 -6.11 15.12 10.24
CA THR A 350 -5.27 14.92 11.43
C THR A 350 -6.05 14.40 12.64
N VAL A 351 -7.28 14.89 12.86
CA VAL A 351 -8.19 14.40 13.92
C VAL A 351 -8.61 12.94 13.68
N LEU A 352 -9.05 12.61 12.46
CA LEU A 352 -9.44 11.25 12.09
C LEU A 352 -8.27 10.28 12.26
N GLN A 353 -7.08 10.63 11.75
CA GLN A 353 -5.90 9.78 11.84
C GLN A 353 -5.48 9.51 13.29
N ALA A 354 -5.51 10.54 14.15
CA ALA A 354 -5.19 10.40 15.56
C ALA A 354 -6.22 9.52 16.30
N TRP A 355 -7.51 9.65 15.96
CA TRP A 355 -8.56 8.80 16.51
C TRP A 355 -8.44 7.36 16.02
N GLN A 356 -8.22 7.12 14.74
CA GLN A 356 -8.06 5.79 14.14
C GLN A 356 -6.85 5.03 14.71
N ARG A 357 -5.70 5.69 14.87
CA ARG A 357 -4.54 5.10 15.56
C ARG A 357 -4.85 4.73 17.02
N ARG A 358 -5.60 5.58 17.74
CA ARG A 358 -5.98 5.31 19.13
C ARG A 358 -7.05 4.21 19.25
N PHE A 359 -7.96 4.12 18.29
CA PHE A 359 -8.95 3.05 18.14
C PHE A 359 -8.25 1.69 17.99
N VAL A 360 -7.28 1.56 17.08
CA VAL A 360 -6.57 0.29 16.87
C VAL A 360 -5.83 -0.15 18.13
N GLN A 361 -5.11 0.76 18.80
CA GLN A 361 -4.43 0.48 20.06
C GLN A 361 -5.39 -0.05 21.13
N LEU A 362 -6.44 0.72 21.44
CA LEU A 362 -7.36 0.39 22.53
C LEU A 362 -8.20 -0.85 22.24
N ALA A 363 -8.56 -1.10 20.97
CA ALA A 363 -9.32 -2.28 20.58
C ALA A 363 -8.50 -3.57 20.65
N GLN A 364 -7.20 -3.54 20.30
CA GLN A 364 -6.31 -4.69 20.45
C GLN A 364 -5.95 -4.96 21.92
N GLU A 365 -5.83 -3.92 22.75
CA GLU A 365 -5.57 -4.02 24.19
C GLU A 365 -6.82 -4.34 25.03
N ALA A 366 -8.03 -4.39 24.43
CA ALA A 366 -9.29 -4.48 25.16
C ALA A 366 -9.53 -5.83 25.87
N LEU A 367 -8.89 -6.92 25.42
CA LEU A 367 -9.03 -8.25 26.01
C LEU A 367 -7.76 -8.66 26.78
N PRO A 368 -7.91 -9.32 27.96
CA PRO A 368 -6.77 -9.88 28.67
C PRO A 368 -6.15 -11.04 27.86
N GLY A 369 -4.82 -11.17 27.90
CA GLY A 369 -4.08 -12.21 27.17
C GLY A 369 -4.47 -13.67 27.49
N ASN A 370 -5.23 -13.89 28.56
CA ASN A 370 -5.74 -15.19 28.98
C ASN A 370 -7.10 -15.58 28.33
N ALA A 371 -7.72 -14.70 27.53
CA ALA A 371 -8.95 -15.03 26.83
C ALA A 371 -8.74 -16.12 25.77
N SER A 372 -9.72 -17.01 25.59
CA SER A 372 -9.72 -18.05 24.54
C SER A 372 -9.75 -17.47 23.12
N GLN A 373 -10.12 -16.20 23.00
CA GLN A 373 -10.29 -15.47 21.74
C GLN A 373 -9.33 -14.28 21.66
N GLN A 374 -9.14 -13.78 20.45
CA GLN A 374 -8.26 -12.66 20.13
C GLN A 374 -8.99 -11.69 19.20
N ILE A 375 -8.58 -10.42 19.25
CA ILE A 375 -9.22 -9.34 18.50
C ILE A 375 -8.18 -8.59 17.68
N HIS A 376 -8.52 -8.37 16.42
CA HIS A 376 -7.73 -7.66 15.45
C HIS A 376 -8.50 -6.42 15.00
N ALA A 377 -7.98 -5.25 15.33
CA ALA A 377 -8.49 -3.98 14.83
C ALA A 377 -7.67 -3.50 13.64
N PHE A 378 -8.36 -2.97 12.63
CA PHE A 378 -7.79 -2.43 11.40
C PHE A 378 -8.44 -1.08 11.07
N SER A 379 -7.63 -0.12 10.63
CA SER A 379 -8.05 1.20 10.15
C SER A 379 -7.39 1.54 8.82
N SER A 380 -7.98 2.48 8.07
CA SER A 380 -7.35 3.01 6.85
C SER A 380 -5.95 3.56 7.14
N THR A 381 -5.76 4.33 8.22
CA THR A 381 -4.43 4.81 8.62
C THR A 381 -3.44 3.71 8.95
N THR A 382 -3.86 2.56 9.48
CA THR A 382 -2.90 1.48 9.72
C THR A 382 -2.45 0.83 8.41
N LEU A 383 -3.25 0.88 7.35
CA LEU A 383 -2.78 0.51 6.01
C LEU A 383 -1.75 1.51 5.50
N ASP A 384 -2.01 2.81 5.64
CA ASP A 384 -1.08 3.88 5.24
C ASP A 384 0.23 3.82 6.03
N ASP A 385 0.15 3.64 7.36
CA ASP A 385 1.31 3.48 8.25
C ASP A 385 2.13 2.21 7.87
N ILE A 386 1.46 1.12 7.47
CA ILE A 386 2.11 -0.10 6.95
C ILE A 386 2.79 0.18 5.60
N LEU A 387 2.12 0.86 4.67
CA LEU A 387 2.68 1.23 3.36
C LEU A 387 3.88 2.18 3.50
N HIS A 388 3.83 3.12 4.46
CA HIS A 388 4.96 3.99 4.79
C HIS A 388 6.12 3.21 5.44
N ALA A 389 5.84 2.30 6.37
CA ALA A 389 6.88 1.42 6.93
C ALA A 389 7.51 0.50 5.87
N PHE A 390 6.74 0.10 4.85
CA PHE A 390 7.26 -0.59 3.66
C PHE A 390 7.98 0.33 2.67
N SER A 391 7.76 1.65 2.68
CA SER A 391 8.48 2.61 1.82
C SER A 391 9.82 3.05 2.42
N GLU A 392 9.95 3.04 3.75
CA GLU A 392 11.17 3.42 4.46
C GLU A 392 12.38 2.55 4.08
N VAL A 393 13.26 3.12 3.24
CA VAL A 393 14.51 2.49 2.85
C VAL A 393 15.49 2.51 4.02
N SER A 394 15.70 1.36 4.65
CA SER A 394 16.69 1.19 5.71
C SER A 394 18.11 1.45 5.19
N ALA A 395 18.65 2.63 5.50
CA ALA A 395 20.02 3.02 5.14
C ALA A 395 21.08 2.00 5.60
N ALA A 396 20.86 1.33 6.73
CA ALA A 396 21.74 0.26 7.22
C ALA A 396 21.80 -0.95 6.26
N ARG A 397 20.67 -1.38 5.70
CA ARG A 397 20.63 -2.46 4.70
C ARG A 397 21.32 -2.06 3.40
N VAL A 398 21.09 -0.83 2.94
CA VAL A 398 21.73 -0.27 1.73
C VAL A 398 23.25 -0.20 1.91
N VAL A 399 23.73 0.52 2.92
CA VAL A 399 25.17 0.66 3.21
C VAL A 399 25.83 -0.70 3.43
N GLY A 400 25.17 -1.61 4.17
CA GLY A 400 25.66 -2.97 4.37
C GLY A 400 25.86 -3.75 3.06
N GLY A 401 24.90 -3.68 2.13
CA GLY A 401 25.02 -4.33 0.82
C GLY A 401 26.12 -3.72 -0.06
N TYR A 402 26.24 -2.38 -0.11
CA TYR A 402 27.33 -1.73 -0.85
C TYR A 402 28.72 -2.07 -0.26
N LEU A 403 28.85 -2.11 1.08
CA LEU A 403 30.09 -2.52 1.75
C LEU A 403 30.43 -4.00 1.47
N LEU A 404 29.43 -4.89 1.45
CA LEU A 404 29.63 -6.30 1.09
C LEU A 404 30.08 -6.45 -0.36
N MET A 405 29.50 -5.71 -1.30
CA MET A 405 29.93 -5.71 -2.71
C MET A 405 31.32 -5.11 -2.90
N LEU A 406 31.69 -4.07 -2.14
CA LEU A 406 33.05 -3.53 -2.11
C LEU A 406 34.06 -4.55 -1.58
N ALA A 407 33.73 -5.27 -0.51
CA ALA A 407 34.56 -6.34 0.04
C ALA A 407 34.74 -7.49 -0.96
N TYR A 408 33.64 -7.93 -1.60
CA TYR A 408 33.66 -8.95 -2.64
C TYR A 408 34.54 -8.53 -3.83
N ALA A 409 34.37 -7.32 -4.37
CA ALA A 409 35.18 -6.79 -5.46
C ALA A 409 36.66 -6.61 -5.09
N CYS A 410 36.95 -6.25 -3.84
CA CYS A 410 38.33 -6.17 -3.36
C CYS A 410 38.99 -7.54 -3.31
N VAL A 411 38.35 -8.54 -2.68
CA VAL A 411 38.90 -9.89 -2.47
C VAL A 411 39.10 -10.64 -3.79
N THR A 412 38.11 -10.59 -4.68
CA THR A 412 38.15 -11.31 -5.98
C THR A 412 39.18 -10.74 -6.96
N MET A 413 39.48 -9.43 -6.87
CA MET A 413 40.45 -8.75 -7.73
C MET A 413 41.86 -8.63 -7.11
N LEU A 414 42.04 -9.15 -5.89
CA LEU A 414 43.33 -9.20 -5.21
C LEU A 414 44.13 -10.42 -5.73
N ARG A 415 45.16 -10.16 -6.55
CA ARG A 415 46.14 -11.18 -6.93
C ARG A 415 47.34 -11.14 -5.99
N TRP A 416 47.97 -12.30 -5.79
CA TRP A 416 49.13 -12.46 -4.90
C TRP A 416 50.35 -11.65 -5.38
N ASP A 417 50.46 -11.43 -6.70
CA ASP A 417 51.45 -10.53 -7.29
C ASP A 417 51.02 -9.07 -7.16
N CYS A 418 51.66 -8.32 -6.27
CA CYS A 418 51.35 -6.90 -6.03
C CYS A 418 51.42 -6.03 -7.29
N ALA A 419 52.27 -6.39 -8.27
CA ALA A 419 52.39 -5.67 -9.54
C ALA A 419 51.22 -5.91 -10.52
N GLN A 420 50.37 -6.92 -10.29
CA GLN A 420 49.18 -7.21 -11.10
C GLN A 420 47.87 -6.99 -10.34
N SER A 421 47.91 -6.60 -9.07
CA SER A 421 46.71 -6.45 -8.23
C SER A 421 45.76 -5.38 -8.77
N GLN A 422 44.50 -5.76 -8.99
CA GLN A 422 43.45 -4.88 -9.55
C GLN A 422 42.43 -4.43 -8.50
N GLY A 423 42.69 -4.64 -7.21
CA GLY A 423 41.75 -4.31 -6.13
C GLY A 423 41.27 -2.85 -6.13
N ALA A 424 42.15 -1.90 -6.50
CA ALA A 424 41.78 -0.49 -6.66
C ALA A 424 40.84 -0.22 -7.84
N VAL A 425 40.96 -0.98 -8.93
CA VAL A 425 40.07 -0.88 -10.09
C VAL A 425 38.69 -1.45 -9.76
N GLY A 426 38.63 -2.59 -9.05
CA GLY A 426 37.37 -3.14 -8.54
C GLY A 426 36.66 -2.18 -7.58
N LEU A 427 37.39 -1.61 -6.62
CA LEU A 427 36.83 -0.66 -5.64
C LEU A 427 36.34 0.64 -6.31
N ALA A 428 37.11 1.21 -7.23
CA ALA A 428 36.68 2.37 -8.00
C ALA A 428 35.48 2.06 -8.92
N GLY A 429 35.45 0.87 -9.51
CA GLY A 429 34.34 0.39 -10.36
C GLY A 429 33.02 0.28 -9.58
N VAL A 430 33.02 -0.34 -8.40
CA VAL A 430 31.81 -0.44 -7.55
C VAL A 430 31.31 0.96 -7.12
N LEU A 431 32.22 1.88 -6.79
CA LEU A 431 31.86 3.27 -6.47
C LEU A 431 31.28 4.04 -7.69
N LEU A 432 31.81 3.79 -8.90
CA LEU A 432 31.28 4.35 -10.13
C LEU A 432 29.89 3.78 -10.47
N VAL A 433 29.66 2.48 -10.26
CA VAL A 433 28.32 1.87 -10.42
C VAL A 433 27.34 2.47 -9.41
N ALA A 434 27.75 2.65 -8.14
CA ALA A 434 26.93 3.32 -7.13
C ALA A 434 26.53 4.74 -7.55
N LEU A 435 27.50 5.53 -8.05
CA LEU A 435 27.25 6.88 -8.56
C LEU A 435 26.37 6.87 -9.82
N ALA A 436 26.55 5.90 -10.72
CA ALA A 436 25.73 5.75 -11.91
C ALA A 436 24.26 5.46 -11.55
N VAL A 437 24.01 4.53 -10.62
CA VAL A 437 22.66 4.25 -10.09
C VAL A 437 22.04 5.51 -9.46
N ALA A 438 22.77 6.21 -8.59
CA ALA A 438 22.29 7.45 -7.97
C ALA A 438 21.99 8.54 -9.02
N SER A 439 22.81 8.65 -10.07
CA SER A 439 22.60 9.61 -11.16
C SER A 439 21.42 9.26 -12.07
N GLY A 440 21.15 7.97 -12.30
CA GLY A 440 19.99 7.50 -13.06
C GLY A 440 18.69 7.78 -12.30
N LEU A 441 18.65 7.44 -11.00
CA LEU A 441 17.53 7.80 -10.12
C LEU A 441 17.33 9.32 -10.05
N GLY A 442 18.41 10.09 -9.90
CA GLY A 442 18.36 11.55 -9.89
C GLY A 442 17.85 12.16 -11.21
N LEU A 443 18.18 11.56 -12.36
CA LEU A 443 17.63 11.94 -13.65
C LEU A 443 16.13 11.59 -13.77
N CYS A 444 15.70 10.41 -13.31
CA CYS A 444 14.28 10.05 -13.27
C CYS A 444 13.46 11.02 -12.39
N ALA A 445 14.01 11.43 -11.24
CA ALA A 445 13.41 12.45 -10.37
C ALA A 445 13.27 13.81 -11.09
N LEU A 446 14.31 14.25 -11.81
CA LEU A 446 14.28 15.50 -12.59
C LEU A 446 13.30 15.44 -13.78
N LEU A 447 12.96 14.26 -14.27
CA LEU A 447 11.93 14.03 -15.28
C LEU A 447 10.51 13.96 -14.69
N GLY A 448 10.35 14.09 -13.36
CA GLY A 448 9.07 14.04 -12.68
C GLY A 448 8.48 12.63 -12.51
N ILE A 449 9.31 11.58 -12.63
CA ILE A 449 8.88 10.20 -12.39
C ILE A 449 8.90 9.93 -10.89
N ALA A 450 7.73 9.61 -10.31
CA ALA A 450 7.60 9.29 -8.90
C ALA A 450 8.28 7.95 -8.54
N PHE A 451 8.69 7.80 -7.29
CA PHE A 451 9.26 6.56 -6.76
C PHE A 451 8.23 5.76 -5.98
N ASN A 452 8.31 4.43 -6.06
CA ASN A 452 7.50 3.52 -5.26
C ASN A 452 8.34 2.79 -4.20
N ALA A 453 7.64 2.33 -3.16
CA ALA A 453 8.19 1.59 -2.04
C ALA A 453 8.80 0.22 -2.42
N ALA A 454 8.00 -0.62 -3.07
CA ALA A 454 8.12 -2.07 -2.96
C ALA A 454 7.81 -2.88 -4.23
N THR A 455 7.27 -2.30 -5.30
CA THR A 455 6.78 -3.10 -6.43
C THR A 455 7.89 -3.50 -7.40
N THR A 456 8.50 -4.65 -7.13
CA THR A 456 9.14 -5.49 -8.16
C THR A 456 8.11 -6.29 -8.98
N GLN A 457 6.84 -5.85 -9.00
CA GLN A 457 5.88 -6.38 -9.96
C GLN A 457 6.25 -5.84 -11.34
N VAL A 458 7.13 -6.59 -12.00
CA VAL A 458 7.20 -6.67 -13.45
C VAL A 458 5.87 -7.28 -13.89
N HIS A 459 4.80 -6.47 -13.89
CA HIS A 459 3.58 -6.84 -14.58
C HIS A 459 3.96 -6.89 -16.05
N GLN A 460 4.08 -8.12 -16.55
CA GLN A 460 4.69 -8.43 -17.82
C GLN A 460 3.86 -7.76 -18.91
N ASP A 461 4.42 -6.73 -19.55
CA ASP A 461 3.71 -5.99 -20.60
C ASP A 461 3.30 -6.98 -21.69
N CYS A 462 1.98 -7.12 -21.89
CA CYS A 462 1.40 -7.86 -23.01
C CYS A 462 1.79 -7.15 -24.31
N GLY A 463 2.92 -7.54 -24.91
CA GLY A 463 3.52 -6.77 -26.00
C GLY A 463 4.61 -7.50 -26.80
N ALA A 464 4.60 -8.83 -26.85
CA ALA A 464 5.56 -9.59 -27.66
C ALA A 464 5.00 -10.88 -28.28
N ASP A 465 3.71 -10.90 -28.65
CA ASP A 465 3.20 -11.86 -29.63
C ASP A 465 2.82 -11.14 -30.93
N LEU A 466 3.44 -11.56 -32.03
CA LEU A 466 3.24 -11.00 -33.37
C LEU A 466 1.98 -11.60 -34.00
N GLY A 467 0.84 -10.93 -33.81
CA GLY A 467 -0.41 -11.21 -34.51
C GLY A 467 -1.05 -9.91 -34.98
N ALA A 468 -1.13 -9.69 -36.29
CA ALA A 468 -1.71 -8.47 -36.85
C ALA A 468 -3.24 -8.40 -36.69
N ASP A 469 -3.74 -7.16 -36.66
CA ASP A 469 -5.15 -6.71 -36.67
C ASP A 469 -5.83 -6.45 -35.32
N GLY A 470 -5.63 -5.22 -34.82
CA GLY A 470 -6.42 -4.57 -33.76
C GLY A 470 -6.19 -3.04 -33.78
N PRO A 471 -7.19 -2.19 -33.51
CA PRO A 471 -7.03 -0.73 -33.61
C PRO A 471 -6.16 -0.19 -32.49
N GLY A 472 -5.14 0.61 -32.84
CA GLY A 472 -4.13 1.08 -31.90
C GLY A 472 -4.64 2.11 -30.89
N CYS A 473 -4.13 2.03 -29.65
CA CYS A 473 -4.25 3.07 -28.63
C CYS A 473 -3.18 4.17 -28.86
N PRO A 474 -3.55 5.45 -29.03
CA PRO A 474 -2.61 6.55 -29.14
C PRO A 474 -2.50 7.29 -27.79
N VAL A 475 -1.85 6.68 -26.80
CA VAL A 475 -1.52 7.33 -25.53
C VAL A 475 -0.04 7.02 -25.23
N PRO A 476 0.80 8.01 -24.85
CA PRO A 476 2.18 7.73 -24.46
C PRO A 476 2.20 6.83 -23.21
N PRO A 477 3.22 5.98 -23.04
CA PRO A 477 3.35 5.19 -21.82
C PRO A 477 3.49 6.13 -20.63
N ALA A 478 2.48 6.13 -19.74
CA ALA A 478 2.61 6.78 -18.45
C ALA A 478 3.79 6.14 -17.70
N ALA A 479 4.74 6.95 -17.26
CA ALA A 479 5.95 6.45 -16.63
C ALA A 479 5.60 5.80 -15.29
N ARG A 480 5.62 4.46 -15.25
CA ARG A 480 5.36 3.69 -14.02
C ARG A 480 6.41 4.05 -12.96
N PRO A 481 6.03 4.15 -11.68
CA PRO A 481 6.93 4.59 -10.63
C PRO A 481 8.01 3.55 -10.34
N VAL A 482 9.19 4.01 -9.90
CA VAL A 482 10.41 3.19 -9.83
C VAL A 482 10.64 2.60 -8.42
N PRO A 483 10.89 1.28 -8.26
CA PRO A 483 10.98 0.64 -6.94
C PRO A 483 12.30 0.89 -6.21
N LEU A 484 12.25 1.72 -5.16
CA LEU A 484 13.45 2.26 -4.50
C LEU A 484 14.21 1.24 -3.64
N GLN A 485 13.55 0.19 -3.14
CA GLN A 485 14.19 -0.80 -2.26
C GLN A 485 15.03 -1.86 -2.97
N VAL A 486 14.61 -2.34 -4.14
CA VAL A 486 15.28 -3.47 -4.83
C VAL A 486 16.17 -3.00 -5.98
N LEU A 487 15.79 -1.93 -6.68
CA LEU A 487 16.54 -1.45 -7.84
C LEU A 487 18.01 -1.11 -7.54
N PRO A 488 18.39 -0.48 -6.40
CA PRO A 488 19.79 -0.21 -6.12
C PRO A 488 20.65 -1.47 -6.03
N PHE A 489 20.15 -2.55 -5.41
CA PHE A 489 20.88 -3.82 -5.32
C PHE A 489 20.92 -4.56 -6.67
N LEU A 490 19.81 -4.57 -7.41
CA LEU A 490 19.74 -5.22 -8.72
C LEU A 490 20.66 -4.52 -9.74
N ALA A 491 20.58 -3.19 -9.83
CA ALA A 491 21.41 -2.40 -10.73
C ALA A 491 22.89 -2.42 -10.34
N LEU A 492 23.20 -2.50 -9.02
CA LEU A 492 24.55 -2.73 -8.54
C LEU A 492 25.08 -4.10 -8.98
N GLY A 493 24.29 -5.17 -8.84
CA GLY A 493 24.67 -6.51 -9.28
C GLY A 493 24.97 -6.59 -10.77
N ILE A 494 24.06 -6.06 -11.60
CA ILE A 494 24.21 -6.03 -13.07
C ILE A 494 25.41 -5.17 -13.47
N GLY A 495 25.52 -3.94 -12.98
CA GLY A 495 26.60 -3.02 -13.36
C GLY A 495 27.98 -3.46 -12.89
N VAL A 496 28.07 -4.27 -11.84
CA VAL A 496 29.35 -4.82 -11.35
C VAL A 496 29.85 -5.99 -12.22
N ASP A 497 28.96 -6.77 -12.84
CA ASP A 497 29.35 -7.87 -13.74
C ASP A 497 30.12 -7.35 -14.97
N ASP A 498 29.63 -6.28 -15.61
CA ASP A 498 30.32 -5.59 -16.72
C ASP A 498 31.72 -5.10 -16.30
N ILE A 499 31.88 -4.58 -15.08
CA ILE A 499 33.17 -4.12 -14.54
C ILE A 499 34.12 -5.31 -14.35
N PHE A 500 33.64 -6.43 -13.83
CA PHE A 500 34.44 -7.66 -13.68
C PHE A 500 34.90 -8.20 -15.03
N LEU A 501 34.01 -8.27 -16.02
CA LEU A 501 34.32 -8.75 -17.36
C LEU A 501 35.37 -7.86 -18.05
N LEU A 502 35.21 -6.53 -17.98
CA LEU A 502 36.18 -5.57 -18.51
C LEU A 502 37.55 -5.69 -17.82
N ALA A 503 37.57 -5.78 -16.50
CA ALA A 503 38.82 -5.85 -15.75
C ALA A 503 39.52 -7.21 -15.93
N HIS A 504 38.78 -8.30 -16.04
CA HIS A 504 39.35 -9.62 -16.37
C HIS A 504 39.99 -9.61 -17.76
N ALA A 505 39.26 -9.15 -18.79
CA ALA A 505 39.77 -9.01 -20.15
C ALA A 505 40.98 -8.07 -20.25
N PHE A 506 41.06 -7.04 -19.40
CA PHE A 506 42.25 -6.19 -19.28
C PHE A 506 43.45 -6.94 -18.70
N THR A 507 43.25 -7.85 -17.73
CA THR A 507 44.36 -8.67 -17.19
C THR A 507 44.86 -9.77 -18.12
N GLU A 508 44.03 -10.26 -19.05
CA GLU A 508 44.44 -11.24 -20.07
C GLU A 508 45.13 -10.58 -21.28
N ALA A 509 45.08 -9.26 -21.39
CA ALA A 509 45.77 -8.52 -22.46
C ALA A 509 47.31 -8.66 -22.31
N PRO A 510 48.05 -9.11 -23.35
CA PRO A 510 49.47 -9.36 -23.22
C PRO A 510 50.27 -8.08 -22.89
N PRO A 511 51.15 -8.10 -21.87
CA PRO A 511 51.99 -6.96 -21.55
C PRO A 511 52.94 -6.66 -22.71
N GLY A 512 52.82 -5.46 -23.28
CA GLY A 512 53.67 -5.03 -24.39
C GLY A 512 53.21 -5.48 -25.78
N THR A 513 51.90 -5.56 -26.04
CA THR A 513 51.42 -5.47 -27.42
C THR A 513 51.79 -4.10 -28.01
N PRO A 514 52.69 -4.00 -29.01
CA PRO A 514 52.89 -2.74 -29.70
C PRO A 514 51.60 -2.37 -30.42
N LEU A 515 51.26 -1.08 -30.43
CA LEU A 515 50.17 -0.53 -31.25
C LEU A 515 50.55 -0.62 -32.74
N GLN A 516 50.60 -1.83 -33.30
CA GLN A 516 50.75 -2.04 -34.73
C GLN A 516 49.48 -1.56 -35.43
N VAL A 517 49.55 -0.31 -35.90
CA VAL A 517 48.61 0.27 -36.85
C VAL A 517 48.64 -0.61 -38.11
N ARG A 518 47.67 -1.53 -38.24
CA ARG A 518 47.43 -2.26 -39.48
C ARG A 518 47.15 -1.23 -40.59
N PRO A 519 47.86 -1.25 -41.73
CA PRO A 519 47.54 -0.36 -42.83
C PRO A 519 46.16 -0.71 -43.39
N ARG A 520 45.19 0.20 -43.26
CA ARG A 520 43.91 0.15 -44.00
C ARG A 520 44.14 0.57 -45.47
N PRO A 521 43.28 0.14 -46.41
CA PRO A 521 43.35 0.49 -47.83
C PRO A 521 43.29 2.02 -48.08
N PRO A 522 43.75 2.51 -49.26
CA PRO A 522 44.23 3.88 -49.46
C PRO A 522 43.18 5.02 -49.47
N ALA A 523 41.98 4.80 -48.95
CA ALA A 523 40.90 5.80 -48.92
C ALA A 523 40.93 6.75 -47.70
N TRP A 524 41.81 6.52 -46.70
CA TRP A 524 41.81 7.26 -45.42
C TRP A 524 43.21 7.79 -45.01
N ALA A 525 43.99 8.26 -45.99
CA ALA A 525 45.37 8.70 -45.76
C ALA A 525 45.53 9.98 -44.91
N HIS A 526 44.47 10.79 -44.72
CA HIS A 526 44.54 12.11 -44.08
C HIS A 526 44.59 12.13 -42.53
N LEU A 527 44.46 10.98 -41.85
CA LEU A 527 44.43 10.91 -40.38
C LEU A 527 45.75 10.42 -39.74
N ARG A 528 46.90 10.66 -40.39
CA ARG A 528 48.16 9.95 -40.10
C ARG A 528 49.09 10.56 -39.03
N GLN A 529 48.71 11.64 -38.34
CA GLN A 529 49.71 12.58 -37.79
C GLN A 529 49.63 12.91 -36.29
N CYS A 530 49.05 12.04 -35.45
CA CYS A 530 48.85 12.33 -34.00
C CYS A 530 49.50 11.39 -32.97
N CYS A 531 50.19 10.30 -33.34
CA CYS A 531 50.61 9.25 -32.39
C CYS A 531 52.11 8.86 -32.44
N VAL A 532 53.03 9.80 -32.67
CA VAL A 532 54.50 9.54 -32.65
C VAL A 532 55.25 10.40 -31.61
N GLY A 533 54.55 11.27 -30.87
CA GLY A 533 55.18 12.33 -30.04
C GLY A 533 55.00 12.24 -28.53
N ALA A 534 54.82 11.06 -27.92
CA ALA A 534 54.49 10.94 -26.50
C ALA A 534 55.11 9.71 -25.80
N GLN A 535 56.40 9.44 -26.02
CA GLN A 535 57.12 8.32 -25.36
C GLN A 535 58.50 8.76 -24.81
N SER A 536 58.61 10.02 -24.37
CA SER A 536 59.88 10.62 -23.92
C SER A 536 59.74 11.57 -22.73
N LEU A 537 58.70 11.37 -21.90
CA LEU A 537 58.44 12.14 -20.68
C LEU A 537 57.79 11.24 -19.61
N LEU A 538 58.57 10.26 -19.13
CA LEU A 538 58.38 9.54 -17.85
C LEU A 538 59.62 8.68 -17.57
N VAL A 539 60.67 9.35 -17.10
CA VAL A 539 61.73 8.83 -16.23
C VAL A 539 61.76 9.76 -15.02
#